data_AF-A0A353MEM2-F1
#
_entry.id   AF-A0A353MEM2-F1
#
_cell.length_a   1.000
_cell.length_b   1.000
_cell.length_c   1.000
_cell.angle_alpha   90.00
_cell.angle_beta   90.00
_cell.angle_gamma   90.00
#
_symmetry.space_group_name_H-M   'P 1'
#
loop_
_entity.id
_entity.type
_entity.pdbx_description
1 polymer ?
#
loop_
_entity_poly.entity_id
_entity_poly.type
_entity_poly.pdbx_seq_one_letter_code
_entity_poly.pdbx_strand_id
1 'polypeptide(L)'
;MSIIDHPQILAIIIEESGLPRAGVAQTVALLNEGGTVPFIARYRKEQTGELDEVQIRQIEDLLGYHRELAERKGTVLKSIEEQGELTPELSARIEGCRRKTELEDLYLPYKPKRRTKATIARERGLEPLAELIALQELAQGSPAEIAAPFVNLELGVADADAALEGAAHILAEKLSEDADLRGMVRDLTREQGIFASKLLGEGVDREGKFKMYYDYQEPLKSVPSHRMLAMRRGEKEAVLRLLLAAPEEEILGRLKLRLIKRESIFRQILEAVAADAYKRLIAPSIEVELRLEAKTRADEAAIAVFAQNLRNLLLLPPAGGRRVLGIDPGLRTGCKLAAISETGRFLEQTTIYPHTGGPKAQAAGAELV
;
A
#
# COMPACT_ATOMS: atom_id res chain seq x y z
N MET A 1 -12.99 -3.99 -30.33
CA MET A 1 -13.55 -3.41 -29.08
C MET A 1 -12.37 -3.14 -28.18
N SER A 2 -12.10 -1.88 -27.81
CA SER A 2 -11.02 -1.61 -26.86
C SER A 2 -11.41 -2.21 -25.51
N ILE A 3 -10.41 -2.64 -24.73
CA ILE A 3 -10.54 -3.24 -23.39
C ILE A 3 -11.31 -2.33 -22.39
N ILE A 4 -11.64 -1.09 -22.80
CA ILE A 4 -12.15 0.01 -21.97
C ILE A 4 -13.68 -0.05 -21.76
N ASP A 5 -14.43 -0.76 -22.61
CA ASP A 5 -15.91 -0.90 -22.53
C ASP A 5 -16.35 -2.31 -22.11
N HIS A 6 -15.73 -2.87 -21.08
CA HIS A 6 -16.05 -4.21 -20.63
C HIS A 6 -17.37 -4.24 -19.84
N PRO A 7 -18.40 -5.02 -20.24
CA PRO A 7 -19.61 -5.26 -19.43
C PRO A 7 -19.30 -5.77 -18.02
N GLN A 8 -18.11 -6.35 -17.84
CA GLN A 8 -17.58 -6.84 -16.57
C GLN A 8 -17.19 -5.71 -15.62
N ILE A 9 -16.59 -4.61 -16.12
CA ILE A 9 -16.22 -3.45 -15.28
C ILE A 9 -17.49 -2.84 -14.68
N LEU A 10 -18.53 -2.65 -15.50
CA LEU A 10 -19.81 -2.12 -15.02
C LEU A 10 -20.42 -3.02 -13.92
N ALA A 11 -20.40 -4.34 -14.10
CA ALA A 11 -20.91 -5.27 -13.10
C ALA A 11 -20.13 -5.17 -11.77
N ILE A 12 -18.81 -5.04 -11.83
CA ILE A 12 -17.96 -4.88 -10.65
C ILE A 12 -18.26 -3.56 -9.94
N ILE A 13 -18.37 -2.45 -10.68
CA ILE A 13 -18.68 -1.14 -10.07
C ILE A 13 -20.05 -1.18 -9.39
N ILE A 14 -21.06 -1.83 -9.98
CA ILE A 14 -22.37 -1.98 -9.36
C ILE A 14 -22.27 -2.74 -8.02
N GLU A 15 -21.53 -3.84 -8.01
CA GLU A 15 -21.30 -4.66 -6.81
C GLU A 15 -20.56 -3.88 -5.72
N GLU A 16 -19.45 -3.22 -6.06
CA GLU A 16 -18.58 -2.52 -5.10
C GLU A 16 -19.17 -1.19 -4.61
N SER A 17 -19.93 -0.48 -5.45
CA SER A 17 -20.60 0.76 -5.05
C SER A 17 -21.87 0.50 -4.22
N GLY A 18 -22.52 -0.66 -4.42
CA GLY A 18 -23.82 -0.96 -3.81
C GLY A 18 -24.97 -0.08 -4.34
N LEU A 19 -24.76 0.63 -5.47
CA LEU A 19 -25.71 1.58 -6.03
C LEU A 19 -26.64 0.93 -7.07
N PRO A 20 -27.81 1.54 -7.37
CA PRO A 20 -28.73 1.01 -8.37
C PRO A 20 -28.09 0.86 -9.75
N ARG A 21 -28.20 -0.33 -10.34
CA ARG A 21 -27.62 -0.68 -11.66
C ARG A 21 -27.88 0.35 -12.75
N ALA A 22 -29.12 0.83 -12.87
CA ALA A 22 -29.49 1.81 -13.89
C ALA A 22 -28.74 3.14 -13.68
N GLY A 23 -28.66 3.61 -12.45
CA GLY A 23 -27.95 4.85 -12.11
C GLY A 23 -26.45 4.75 -12.37
N VAL A 24 -25.82 3.63 -11.97
CA VAL A 24 -24.39 3.39 -12.25
C VAL A 24 -24.13 3.37 -13.76
N ALA A 25 -24.94 2.65 -14.54
CA ALA A 25 -24.75 2.54 -15.99
C ALA A 25 -24.85 3.90 -16.69
N GLN A 26 -25.84 4.72 -16.32
CA GLN A 26 -26.02 6.05 -16.89
C GLN A 26 -24.91 7.01 -16.46
N THR A 27 -24.49 6.97 -15.18
CA THR A 27 -23.35 7.76 -14.71
C THR A 27 -22.07 7.40 -15.44
N VAL A 28 -21.77 6.11 -15.64
CA VAL A 28 -20.58 5.67 -16.40
C VAL A 28 -20.63 6.16 -17.84
N ALA A 29 -21.80 6.10 -18.51
CA ALA A 29 -21.96 6.63 -19.87
C ALA A 29 -21.66 8.14 -19.92
N LEU A 30 -22.24 8.91 -18.99
CA LEU A 30 -22.03 10.37 -18.92
C LEU A 30 -20.56 10.74 -18.60
N LEU A 31 -19.88 9.98 -17.75
CA LEU A 31 -18.45 10.17 -17.47
C LEU A 31 -17.60 9.90 -18.72
N ASN A 32 -17.97 8.89 -19.53
CA ASN A 32 -17.27 8.55 -20.77
C ASN A 32 -17.46 9.60 -21.86
N GLU A 33 -18.60 10.30 -21.86
CA GLU A 33 -18.86 11.46 -22.71
C GLU A 33 -18.11 12.73 -22.26
N GLY A 34 -17.33 12.65 -21.18
CA GLY A 34 -16.57 13.78 -20.62
C GLY A 34 -17.38 14.65 -19.65
N GLY A 35 -18.53 14.17 -19.18
CA GLY A 35 -19.31 14.83 -18.13
C GLY A 35 -18.54 14.89 -16.81
N THR A 36 -18.46 16.06 -16.20
CA THR A 36 -17.83 16.21 -14.87
C THR A 36 -18.81 15.85 -13.75
N VAL A 37 -18.29 15.42 -12.60
CA VAL A 37 -19.12 15.11 -11.43
C VAL A 37 -20.13 16.22 -11.07
N PRO A 38 -19.74 17.53 -10.99
CA PRO A 38 -20.70 18.59 -10.70
C PRO A 38 -21.75 18.79 -11.81
N PHE A 39 -21.37 18.56 -13.07
CA PHE A 39 -22.29 18.66 -14.20
C PHE A 39 -23.35 17.57 -14.15
N ILE A 40 -22.93 16.32 -13.91
CA ILE A 40 -23.84 15.17 -13.82
C ILE A 40 -24.79 15.34 -12.64
N ALA A 41 -24.25 15.65 -11.45
CA ALA A 41 -25.03 15.82 -10.22
C ALA A 41 -26.04 16.97 -10.30
N ARG A 42 -25.81 17.97 -11.16
CA ARG A 42 -26.71 19.14 -11.29
C ARG A 42 -27.69 19.03 -12.46
N TYR A 43 -27.24 18.55 -13.61
CA TYR A 43 -27.98 18.64 -14.87
C TYR A 43 -28.42 17.29 -15.45
N ARG A 44 -28.06 16.17 -14.79
CA ARG A 44 -28.39 14.80 -15.22
C ARG A 44 -28.96 13.94 -14.08
N LYS A 45 -29.57 14.57 -13.07
CA LYS A 45 -30.15 13.90 -11.91
C LYS A 45 -31.15 12.82 -12.28
N GLU A 46 -32.15 13.17 -13.10
CA GLU A 46 -33.18 12.21 -13.52
C GLU A 46 -32.60 11.03 -14.29
N GLN A 47 -31.60 11.27 -15.15
CA GLN A 47 -30.94 10.22 -15.95
C GLN A 47 -30.13 9.25 -15.07
N THR A 48 -29.54 9.74 -13.98
CA THR A 48 -28.75 8.93 -13.05
C THR A 48 -29.59 8.31 -11.92
N GLY A 49 -30.89 8.60 -11.86
CA GLY A 49 -31.76 8.12 -10.78
C GLY A 49 -31.53 8.86 -9.46
N GLU A 50 -31.30 10.18 -9.52
CA GLU A 50 -31.08 11.07 -8.38
C GLU A 50 -29.81 10.74 -7.55
N LEU A 51 -28.78 10.17 -8.18
CA LEU A 51 -27.48 10.00 -7.53
C LEU A 51 -26.87 11.35 -7.15
N ASP A 52 -26.34 11.43 -5.93
CA ASP A 52 -25.69 12.64 -5.44
C ASP A 52 -24.21 12.74 -5.89
N GLU A 53 -23.60 13.89 -5.60
CA GLU A 53 -22.22 14.18 -5.99
C GLU A 53 -21.19 13.20 -5.39
N VAL A 54 -21.47 12.69 -4.18
CA VAL A 54 -20.58 11.74 -3.48
C VAL A 54 -20.66 10.37 -4.14
N GLN A 55 -21.86 9.91 -4.46
CA GLN A 55 -22.12 8.66 -5.16
C GLN A 55 -21.54 8.68 -6.58
N ILE A 56 -21.70 9.78 -7.31
CA ILE A 56 -21.14 9.94 -8.66
C ILE A 56 -19.61 9.93 -8.61
N ARG A 57 -18.99 10.61 -7.63
CA ARG A 57 -17.53 10.58 -7.44
C ARG A 57 -17.02 9.18 -7.10
N GLN A 58 -17.72 8.44 -6.26
CA GLN A 58 -17.39 7.04 -5.97
C GLN A 58 -17.41 6.17 -7.25
N ILE A 59 -18.38 6.37 -8.14
CA ILE A 59 -18.43 5.67 -9.43
C ILE A 59 -17.25 6.08 -10.32
N GLU A 60 -16.90 7.36 -10.38
CA GLU A 60 -15.74 7.86 -11.14
C GLU A 60 -14.43 7.23 -10.65
N ASP A 61 -14.20 7.19 -9.34
CA ASP A 61 -13.01 6.61 -8.73
C ASP A 61 -12.90 5.10 -9.01
N LEU A 62 -14.01 4.35 -8.86
CA LEU A 62 -14.07 2.92 -9.16
C LEU A 62 -13.86 2.63 -10.65
N LEU A 63 -14.46 3.44 -11.53
CA LEU A 63 -14.29 3.33 -12.98
C LEU A 63 -12.82 3.55 -13.38
N GLY A 64 -12.17 4.57 -12.81
CA GLY A 64 -10.74 4.82 -13.02
C GLY A 64 -9.88 3.64 -12.58
N TYR A 65 -10.08 3.14 -11.35
CA TYR A 65 -9.34 2.00 -10.82
C TYR A 65 -9.45 0.75 -11.70
N HIS A 66 -10.66 0.37 -12.09
CA HIS A 66 -10.90 -0.86 -12.85
C HIS A 66 -10.45 -0.76 -14.31
N ARG A 67 -10.41 0.45 -14.88
CA ARG A 67 -9.79 0.70 -16.19
C ARG A 67 -8.29 0.47 -16.16
N GLU A 68 -7.61 1.06 -15.18
CA GLU A 68 -6.16 0.87 -15.01
C GLU A 68 -5.83 -0.61 -14.76
N LEU A 69 -6.67 -1.31 -13.97
CA LEU A 69 -6.52 -2.74 -13.75
C LEU A 69 -6.71 -3.53 -15.06
N ALA A 70 -7.72 -3.23 -15.85
CA ALA A 70 -7.99 -3.91 -17.13
C ALA A 70 -6.86 -3.72 -18.15
N GLU A 71 -6.33 -2.49 -18.26
CA GLU A 71 -5.15 -2.20 -19.10
C GLU A 71 -3.93 -3.00 -18.64
N ARG A 72 -3.69 -3.04 -17.32
CA ARG A 72 -2.58 -3.80 -16.74
C ARG A 72 -2.74 -5.30 -16.98
N LYS A 73 -3.95 -5.86 -16.85
CA LYS A 73 -4.24 -7.26 -17.20
C LYS A 73 -3.87 -7.58 -18.64
N GLY A 74 -4.27 -6.72 -19.59
CA GLY A 74 -3.92 -6.90 -20.99
C GLY A 74 -2.41 -6.91 -21.24
N THR A 75 -1.66 -6.05 -20.55
CA THR A 75 -0.19 -6.02 -20.60
C THR A 75 0.42 -7.30 -20.04
N VAL A 76 -0.09 -7.78 -18.90
CA VAL A 76 0.37 -9.01 -18.25
C VAL A 76 0.08 -10.23 -19.12
N LEU A 77 -1.15 -10.38 -19.63
CA LEU A 77 -1.54 -11.48 -20.52
C LEU A 77 -0.62 -11.56 -21.74
N LYS A 78 -0.42 -10.43 -22.42
CA LYS A 78 0.48 -10.34 -23.57
C LYS A 78 1.92 -10.74 -23.21
N SER A 79 2.44 -10.26 -22.08
CA SER A 79 3.80 -10.58 -21.64
C SER A 79 4.01 -12.07 -21.33
N ILE A 80 2.98 -12.76 -20.83
CA ILE A 80 3.03 -14.20 -20.53
C ILE A 80 2.81 -15.02 -21.81
N GLU A 81 1.94 -14.57 -22.70
CA GLU A 81 1.71 -15.17 -24.02
C GLU A 81 2.98 -15.15 -24.88
N GLU A 82 3.70 -14.02 -24.89
CA GLU A 82 4.99 -13.88 -25.59
C GLU A 82 6.07 -14.85 -25.06
N GLN A 83 5.93 -15.35 -23.83
CA GLN A 83 6.81 -16.36 -23.24
C GLN A 83 6.36 -17.80 -23.53
N GLY A 84 5.15 -18.01 -24.09
CA GLY A 84 4.59 -19.33 -24.35
C GLY A 84 4.03 -20.03 -23.10
N GLU A 85 3.91 -19.32 -21.97
CA GLU A 85 3.54 -19.87 -20.67
C GLU A 85 2.07 -19.60 -20.28
N LEU A 86 1.30 -18.97 -21.17
CA LEU A 86 -0.10 -18.59 -20.89
C LEU A 86 -1.03 -19.80 -21.02
N THR A 87 -1.34 -20.44 -19.89
CA THR A 87 -2.35 -21.51 -19.85
C THR A 87 -3.78 -20.95 -19.80
N PRO A 88 -4.79 -21.72 -20.27
CA PRO A 88 -6.19 -21.31 -20.14
C PRO A 88 -6.60 -21.02 -18.70
N GLU A 89 -6.11 -21.81 -17.74
CA GLU A 89 -6.38 -21.62 -16.31
C GLU A 89 -5.77 -20.31 -15.79
N LEU A 90 -4.53 -20.00 -16.18
CA LEU A 90 -3.85 -18.76 -15.79
C LEU A 90 -4.53 -17.54 -16.41
N SER A 91 -4.92 -17.63 -17.68
CA SER A 91 -5.66 -16.57 -18.36
C SER A 91 -6.97 -16.25 -17.62
N ALA A 92 -7.75 -17.29 -17.30
CA ALA A 92 -9.00 -17.13 -16.56
C ALA A 92 -8.77 -16.52 -15.16
N ARG A 93 -7.70 -16.91 -14.45
CA ARG A 93 -7.32 -16.31 -13.16
C ARG A 93 -7.00 -14.83 -13.31
N ILE A 94 -6.19 -14.45 -14.30
CA ILE A 94 -5.79 -13.05 -14.55
C ILE A 94 -7.02 -12.19 -14.92
N GLU A 95 -7.88 -12.70 -15.79
CA GLU A 95 -9.13 -12.03 -16.17
C GLU A 95 -10.06 -11.84 -14.96
N GLY A 96 -10.12 -12.83 -14.06
CA GLY A 96 -10.94 -12.80 -12.84
C GLY A 96 -10.41 -11.91 -11.71
N CYS A 97 -9.12 -11.52 -11.72
CA CYS A 97 -8.52 -10.74 -10.63
C CYS A 97 -9.24 -9.41 -10.41
N ARG A 98 -9.53 -9.06 -9.15
CA ARG A 98 -10.18 -7.78 -8.81
C ARG A 98 -9.22 -6.74 -8.24
N ARG A 99 -8.01 -7.16 -7.87
CA ARG A 99 -7.03 -6.32 -7.19
C ARG A 99 -5.75 -6.27 -7.99
N LYS A 100 -5.15 -5.07 -8.07
CA LYS A 100 -3.82 -4.89 -8.69
C LYS A 100 -2.75 -5.76 -8.02
N THR A 101 -2.79 -5.93 -6.70
CA THR A 101 -1.82 -6.76 -5.96
C THR A 101 -1.90 -8.24 -6.36
N GLU A 102 -3.10 -8.80 -6.48
CA GLU A 102 -3.33 -10.17 -6.93
C GLU A 102 -2.82 -10.40 -8.35
N LEU A 103 -3.07 -9.44 -9.25
CA LEU A 103 -2.54 -9.47 -10.61
C LEU A 103 -1.00 -9.48 -10.63
N GLU A 104 -0.37 -8.64 -9.80
CA GLU A 104 1.09 -8.57 -9.73
C GLU A 104 1.71 -9.81 -9.09
N ASP A 105 1.00 -10.50 -8.19
CA ASP A 105 1.39 -11.80 -7.63
C ASP A 105 1.35 -12.89 -8.71
N LEU A 106 0.28 -12.96 -9.52
CA LEU A 106 0.18 -13.91 -10.64
C LEU A 106 1.22 -13.66 -11.72
N TYR A 107 1.58 -12.39 -11.96
CA TYR A 107 2.58 -12.04 -12.95
C TYR A 107 4.02 -12.27 -12.46
N LEU A 108 4.23 -12.40 -11.15
CA LEU A 108 5.56 -12.44 -10.53
C LEU A 108 6.53 -13.50 -11.13
N PRO A 109 6.10 -14.75 -11.41
CA PRO A 109 6.98 -15.76 -12.02
C PRO A 109 7.52 -15.37 -13.40
N TYR A 110 6.75 -14.57 -14.14
CA TYR A 110 6.98 -14.23 -15.55
C TYR A 110 7.63 -12.86 -15.75
N LYS A 111 7.86 -12.12 -14.66
CA LYS A 111 8.56 -10.84 -14.71
C LYS A 111 10.04 -11.06 -15.01
N PRO A 112 10.67 -10.21 -15.85
CA PRO A 112 12.12 -10.21 -16.02
C PRO A 112 12.83 -10.07 -14.67
N LYS A 113 13.64 -11.05 -14.30
CA LYS A 113 14.30 -11.10 -13.00
C LYS A 113 15.71 -10.52 -13.08
N ARG A 114 16.10 -9.80 -12.02
CA ARG A 114 17.53 -9.53 -11.77
C ARG A 114 18.24 -10.86 -11.48
N ARG A 115 19.55 -10.92 -11.67
CA ARG A 115 20.34 -12.12 -11.37
C ARG A 115 20.23 -12.49 -9.87
N THR A 116 19.33 -13.42 -9.53
CA THR A 116 19.06 -13.85 -8.14
C THR A 116 19.95 -15.03 -7.76
N LYS A 117 19.94 -15.40 -6.47
CA LYS A 117 20.58 -16.64 -6.01
C LYS A 117 20.03 -17.89 -6.74
N ALA A 118 18.73 -17.91 -7.05
CA ALA A 118 18.10 -18.98 -7.81
C ALA A 118 18.53 -18.94 -9.29
N THR A 119 18.57 -17.77 -9.94
CA THR A 119 19.12 -17.65 -11.30
C THR A 119 20.55 -18.16 -11.38
N ILE A 120 21.40 -17.79 -10.42
CA ILE A 120 22.78 -18.28 -10.34
C ILE A 120 22.80 -19.80 -10.16
N ALA A 121 21.97 -20.37 -9.29
CA ALA A 121 21.88 -21.81 -9.12
C ALA A 121 21.42 -22.55 -10.40
N ARG A 122 20.50 -21.96 -11.19
CA ARG A 122 20.10 -22.48 -12.50
C ARG A 122 21.24 -22.43 -13.52
N GLU A 123 21.95 -21.30 -13.60
CA GLU A 123 23.16 -21.14 -14.44
C GLU A 123 24.23 -22.20 -14.09
N ARG A 124 24.27 -22.63 -12.82
CA ARG A 124 25.16 -23.69 -12.33
C ARG A 124 24.65 -25.12 -12.56
N GLY A 125 23.51 -25.29 -13.22
CA GLY A 125 22.94 -26.60 -13.55
C GLY A 125 22.25 -27.31 -12.37
N LEU A 126 21.82 -26.58 -11.33
CA LEU A 126 21.20 -27.16 -10.13
C LEU A 126 19.67 -27.30 -10.20
N GLU A 127 19.04 -26.91 -11.32
CA GLU A 127 17.58 -27.07 -11.51
C GLU A 127 17.13 -28.54 -11.41
N PRO A 128 17.82 -29.53 -12.02
CA PRO A 128 17.39 -30.93 -11.90
C PRO A 128 17.49 -31.46 -10.45
N LEU A 129 18.45 -30.96 -9.65
CA LEU A 129 18.54 -31.30 -8.22
C LEU A 129 17.35 -30.70 -7.45
N ALA A 130 16.96 -29.46 -7.75
CA ALA A 130 15.79 -28.83 -7.15
C ALA A 130 14.49 -29.59 -7.50
N GLU A 131 14.34 -30.03 -8.75
CA GLU A 131 13.21 -30.85 -9.18
C GLU A 131 13.18 -32.20 -8.46
N LEU A 132 14.33 -32.87 -8.34
CA LEU A 132 14.45 -34.12 -7.60
C LEU A 132 14.03 -33.95 -6.13
N ILE A 133 14.52 -32.90 -5.46
CA ILE A 133 14.14 -32.56 -4.08
C ILE A 133 12.63 -32.30 -3.98
N ALA A 134 12.03 -31.60 -4.95
CA ALA A 134 10.61 -31.26 -4.96
C ALA A 134 9.69 -32.49 -5.10
N LEU A 135 10.14 -33.55 -5.78
CA LEU A 135 9.41 -34.81 -5.94
C LEU A 135 9.28 -35.59 -4.62
N GLN A 136 10.28 -35.48 -3.72
CA GLN A 136 10.26 -36.08 -2.38
C GLN A 136 10.13 -37.61 -2.38
N GLU A 137 10.55 -38.30 -3.44
CA GLU A 137 10.35 -39.75 -3.59
C GLU A 137 11.35 -40.60 -2.80
N LEU A 138 12.49 -40.03 -2.42
CA LEU A 138 13.56 -40.75 -1.71
C LEU A 138 13.31 -40.78 -0.20
N ALA A 139 13.03 -41.98 0.33
CA ALA A 139 12.77 -42.20 1.75
C ALA A 139 14.02 -42.60 2.58
N GLN A 140 15.11 -43.02 1.92
CA GLN A 140 16.35 -43.47 2.56
C GLN A 140 17.58 -42.96 1.78
N GLY A 141 18.73 -42.96 2.44
CA GLY A 141 20.00 -42.42 1.91
C GLY A 141 20.34 -41.05 2.49
N SER A 142 21.42 -40.44 1.98
CA SER A 142 21.86 -39.11 2.38
C SER A 142 21.55 -38.06 1.30
N PRO A 143 20.97 -36.89 1.64
CA PRO A 143 20.84 -35.79 0.69
C PRO A 143 22.18 -35.38 0.06
N ALA A 144 23.29 -35.48 0.80
CA ALA A 144 24.62 -35.16 0.29
C ALA A 144 25.08 -36.16 -0.79
N GLU A 145 24.72 -37.45 -0.67
CA GLU A 145 25.02 -38.46 -1.70
C GLU A 145 24.24 -38.18 -2.99
N ILE A 146 22.98 -37.77 -2.86
CA ILE A 146 22.14 -37.40 -4.01
C ILE A 146 22.64 -36.11 -4.68
N ALA A 147 23.21 -35.20 -3.92
CA ALA A 147 23.77 -33.95 -4.42
C ALA A 147 25.19 -34.10 -4.99
N ALA A 148 25.92 -35.16 -4.66
CA ALA A 148 27.29 -35.38 -5.11
C ALA A 148 27.49 -35.31 -6.65
N PRO A 149 26.58 -35.86 -7.49
CA PRO A 149 26.67 -35.73 -8.96
C PRO A 149 26.54 -34.28 -9.48
N PHE A 150 26.03 -33.37 -8.67
CA PHE A 150 25.82 -31.96 -9.02
C PHE A 150 26.99 -31.05 -8.59
N VAL A 151 28.03 -31.61 -7.97
CA VAL A 151 29.24 -30.87 -7.63
C VAL A 151 30.03 -30.56 -8.89
N ASN A 152 30.31 -29.28 -9.11
CA ASN A 152 31.01 -28.80 -10.29
C ASN A 152 31.80 -27.53 -9.96
N LEU A 153 33.12 -27.69 -9.74
CA LEU A 153 34.02 -26.59 -9.41
C LEU A 153 34.11 -25.53 -10.53
N GLU A 154 34.01 -25.93 -11.79
CA GLU A 154 34.05 -25.00 -12.94
C GLU A 154 32.82 -24.09 -12.98
N LEU A 155 31.66 -24.60 -12.56
CA LEU A 155 30.44 -23.82 -12.39
C LEU A 155 30.37 -23.14 -11.00
N GLY A 156 31.36 -23.33 -10.14
CA GLY A 156 31.41 -22.71 -8.80
C GLY A 156 30.50 -23.39 -7.77
N VAL A 157 30.24 -24.68 -7.93
CA VAL A 157 29.60 -25.56 -6.94
C VAL A 157 30.68 -26.39 -6.26
N ALA A 158 31.09 -25.99 -5.06
CA ALA A 158 32.30 -26.52 -4.40
C ALA A 158 32.13 -27.93 -3.83
N ASP A 159 30.95 -28.22 -3.27
CA ASP A 159 30.64 -29.46 -2.58
C ASP A 159 29.13 -29.75 -2.63
N ALA A 160 28.72 -30.88 -2.05
CA ALA A 160 27.33 -31.31 -2.02
C ALA A 160 26.44 -30.31 -1.25
N ASP A 161 26.96 -29.66 -0.21
CA ASP A 161 26.21 -28.67 0.57
C ASP A 161 25.91 -27.42 -0.27
N ALA A 162 26.89 -26.94 -1.05
CA ALA A 162 26.69 -25.85 -2.00
C ALA A 162 25.67 -26.20 -3.10
N ALA A 163 25.66 -27.45 -3.56
CA ALA A 163 24.66 -27.93 -4.52
C ALA A 163 23.24 -27.94 -3.90
N LEU A 164 23.10 -28.46 -2.68
CA LEU A 164 21.85 -28.47 -1.92
C LEU A 164 21.36 -27.06 -1.61
N GLU A 165 22.25 -26.15 -1.21
CA GLU A 165 21.92 -24.74 -0.97
C GLU A 165 21.44 -24.05 -2.25
N GLY A 166 22.12 -24.29 -3.38
CA GLY A 166 21.70 -23.75 -4.67
C GLY A 166 20.31 -24.26 -5.09
N ALA A 167 20.07 -25.56 -4.94
CA ALA A 167 18.75 -26.15 -5.20
C ALA A 167 17.68 -25.59 -4.24
N ALA A 168 18.02 -25.39 -2.96
CA ALA A 168 17.13 -24.78 -1.98
C ALA A 168 16.76 -23.33 -2.35
N HIS A 169 17.69 -22.54 -2.89
CA HIS A 169 17.39 -21.19 -3.37
C HIS A 169 16.39 -21.19 -4.54
N ILE A 170 16.49 -22.16 -5.46
CA ILE A 170 15.53 -22.33 -6.56
C ILE A 170 14.13 -22.63 -6.00
N LEU A 171 14.04 -23.57 -5.06
CA LEU A 171 12.77 -23.92 -4.42
C LEU A 171 12.17 -22.77 -3.60
N ALA A 172 13.01 -22.01 -2.90
CA ALA A 172 12.58 -20.85 -2.13
C ALA A 172 12.01 -19.75 -3.04
N GLU A 173 12.64 -19.50 -4.19
CA GLU A 173 12.11 -18.58 -5.20
C GLU A 173 10.76 -19.07 -5.74
N LYS A 174 10.66 -20.33 -6.17
CA LYS A 174 9.39 -20.93 -6.64
C LYS A 174 8.27 -20.82 -5.60
N LEU A 175 8.57 -21.11 -4.33
CA LEU A 175 7.59 -21.00 -3.25
C LEU A 175 7.16 -19.54 -2.99
N SER A 176 8.10 -18.59 -3.08
CA SER A 176 7.84 -17.17 -2.84
C SER A 176 7.01 -16.49 -3.93
N GLU A 177 6.90 -17.12 -5.09
CA GLU A 177 6.17 -16.66 -6.27
C GLU A 177 4.80 -17.31 -6.43
N ASP A 178 4.43 -18.26 -5.56
CA ASP A 178 3.09 -18.82 -5.50
C ASP A 178 2.10 -17.75 -5.00
N ALA A 179 1.24 -17.28 -5.91
CA ALA A 179 0.29 -16.19 -5.64
C ALA A 179 -0.68 -16.52 -4.48
N ASP A 180 -1.08 -17.78 -4.34
CA ASP A 180 -2.03 -18.21 -3.31
C ASP A 180 -1.36 -18.18 -1.93
N LEU A 181 -0.10 -18.60 -1.84
CA LEU A 181 0.69 -18.47 -0.62
C LEU A 181 0.95 -17.01 -0.24
N ARG A 182 1.29 -16.16 -1.21
CA ARG A 182 1.47 -14.72 -0.95
C ARG A 182 0.18 -14.08 -0.44
N GLY A 183 -0.97 -14.42 -1.04
CA GLY A 183 -2.30 -14.04 -0.57
C GLY A 183 -2.54 -14.46 0.88
N MET A 184 -2.29 -15.72 1.19
CA MET A 184 -2.43 -16.26 2.56
C MET A 184 -1.53 -15.53 3.57
N VAL A 185 -0.24 -15.32 3.26
CA VAL A 185 0.67 -14.59 4.16
C VAL A 185 0.21 -13.15 4.38
N ARG A 186 -0.23 -12.48 3.31
CA ARG A 186 -0.76 -11.11 3.37
C ARG A 186 -1.98 -11.03 4.28
N ASP A 187 -2.93 -11.95 4.12
CA ASP A 187 -4.18 -11.93 4.87
C ASP A 187 -3.96 -12.28 6.36
N LEU A 188 -3.13 -13.29 6.66
CA LEU A 188 -2.74 -13.59 8.05
C LEU A 188 -2.04 -12.41 8.71
N THR A 189 -1.09 -11.78 8.01
CA THR A 189 -0.36 -10.63 8.55
C THR A 189 -1.26 -9.41 8.70
N ARG A 190 -2.22 -9.18 7.79
CA ARG A 190 -3.23 -8.13 7.92
C ARG A 190 -4.08 -8.34 9.17
N GLU A 191 -4.56 -9.56 9.39
CA GLU A 191 -5.52 -9.87 10.44
C GLU A 191 -4.93 -9.99 11.84
N GLN A 192 -3.73 -10.54 11.95
CA GLN A 192 -3.09 -10.87 13.22
C GLN A 192 -1.80 -10.07 13.49
N GLY A 193 -1.28 -9.37 12.48
CA GLY A 193 -0.02 -8.65 12.60
C GLY A 193 -0.09 -7.49 13.59
N ILE A 194 1.04 -7.20 14.21
CA ILE A 194 1.22 -6.13 15.18
C ILE A 194 2.13 -5.06 14.55
N PHE A 195 1.62 -3.83 14.46
CA PHE A 195 2.42 -2.69 14.07
C PHE A 195 3.06 -2.08 15.32
N ALA A 196 4.38 -2.00 15.33
CA ALA A 196 5.16 -1.59 16.49
C ALA A 196 6.15 -0.47 16.16
N SER A 197 6.51 0.30 17.16
CA SER A 197 7.53 1.35 17.10
C SER A 197 8.51 1.23 18.27
N LYS A 198 9.78 1.49 17.97
CA LYS A 198 10.87 1.54 18.95
C LYS A 198 11.69 2.82 18.77
N LEU A 199 12.19 3.41 19.85
CA LEU A 199 13.15 4.50 19.81
C LEU A 199 14.45 4.02 19.13
N LEU A 200 14.96 4.81 18.19
CA LEU A 200 16.15 4.45 17.40
C LEU A 200 17.45 4.58 18.21
N GLY A 201 17.50 5.52 19.16
CA GLY A 201 18.61 5.71 20.09
C GLY A 201 18.32 6.78 21.13
N GLU A 202 19.14 6.86 22.18
CA GLU A 202 18.99 7.90 23.20
C GLU A 202 19.31 9.29 22.63
N GLY A 203 18.57 10.32 23.08
CA GLY A 203 18.82 11.72 22.72
C GLY A 203 18.44 12.13 21.29
N VAL A 204 17.89 11.22 20.47
CA VAL A 204 17.45 11.52 19.10
C VAL A 204 16.18 12.38 19.05
N ASP A 205 15.36 12.35 20.10
CA ASP A 205 14.14 13.15 20.26
C ASP A 205 14.31 14.17 21.40
N ARG A 206 14.98 15.28 21.10
CA ARG A 206 15.36 16.31 22.08
C ARG A 206 14.15 16.96 22.77
N GLU A 207 13.01 17.02 22.09
CA GLU A 207 11.79 17.65 22.59
C GLU A 207 10.79 16.65 23.19
N GLY A 208 11.07 15.34 23.08
CA GLY A 208 10.18 14.29 23.55
C GLY A 208 8.86 14.20 22.77
N LYS A 209 8.82 14.67 21.53
CA LYS A 209 7.62 14.76 20.68
C LYS A 209 6.98 13.40 20.43
N PHE A 210 7.78 12.33 20.43
CA PHE A 210 7.34 10.96 20.15
C PHE A 210 7.42 10.04 21.36
N LYS A 211 7.54 10.59 22.58
CA LYS A 211 7.73 9.81 23.82
C LYS A 211 6.71 8.68 24.03
N MET A 212 5.46 8.88 23.59
CA MET A 212 4.40 7.87 23.68
C MET A 212 4.62 6.65 22.76
N TYR A 213 5.55 6.75 21.80
CA TYR A 213 5.81 5.77 20.74
C TYR A 213 7.24 5.19 20.81
N TYR A 214 7.97 5.40 21.92
CA TYR A 214 9.32 4.83 22.08
C TYR A 214 9.32 3.31 22.27
N ASP A 215 8.24 2.79 22.82
CA ASP A 215 7.96 1.36 22.89
C ASP A 215 6.44 1.19 22.82
N TYR A 216 5.94 1.07 21.60
CA TYR A 216 4.50 1.01 21.37
C TYR A 216 4.17 -0.07 20.35
N GLN A 217 3.03 -0.74 20.55
CA GLN A 217 2.54 -1.78 19.67
C GLN A 217 1.02 -1.80 19.65
N GLU A 218 0.44 -2.06 18.48
CA GLU A 218 -1.00 -2.25 18.32
C GLU A 218 -1.33 -3.14 17.12
N PRO A 219 -2.51 -3.77 17.07
CA PRO A 219 -2.90 -4.58 15.91
C PRO A 219 -2.95 -3.77 14.62
N LEU A 220 -2.32 -4.29 13.56
CA LEU A 220 -2.24 -3.65 12.24
C LEU A 220 -3.64 -3.36 11.68
N LYS A 221 -4.58 -4.29 11.83
CA LYS A 221 -5.94 -4.11 11.32
C LYS A 221 -6.70 -2.95 11.95
N SER A 222 -6.37 -2.56 13.18
CA SER A 222 -7.14 -1.59 13.96
C SER A 222 -6.34 -0.37 14.42
N VAL A 223 -5.14 -0.12 13.86
CA VAL A 223 -4.37 1.08 14.17
C VAL A 223 -5.16 2.34 13.79
N PRO A 224 -5.41 3.28 14.73
CA PRO A 224 -6.03 4.56 14.42
C PRO A 224 -5.15 5.44 13.53
N SER A 225 -5.79 6.19 12.63
CA SER A 225 -5.11 7.08 11.67
C SER A 225 -4.06 7.99 12.32
N HIS A 226 -4.42 8.73 13.38
CA HIS A 226 -3.51 9.67 14.02
C HIS A 226 -2.27 9.00 14.63
N ARG A 227 -2.38 7.77 15.17
CA ARG A 227 -1.25 7.01 15.72
C ARG A 227 -0.34 6.47 14.62
N MET A 228 -0.92 5.91 13.56
CA MET A 228 -0.17 5.50 12.37
C MET A 228 0.65 6.66 11.80
N LEU A 229 0.02 7.83 11.60
CA LEU A 229 0.67 9.01 11.06
C LEU A 229 1.74 9.58 12.00
N ALA A 230 1.52 9.56 13.32
CA ALA A 230 2.51 9.97 14.30
C ALA A 230 3.75 9.06 14.29
N MET A 231 3.54 7.74 14.30
CA MET A 231 4.63 6.75 14.22
C MET A 231 5.44 6.90 12.92
N ARG A 232 4.77 7.03 11.77
CA ARG A 232 5.44 7.26 10.46
C ARG A 232 6.18 8.59 10.40
N ARG A 233 5.66 9.63 11.07
CA ARG A 233 6.38 10.91 11.19
C ARG A 233 7.66 10.73 12.02
N GLY A 234 7.60 10.00 13.14
CA GLY A 234 8.77 9.69 13.94
C GLY A 234 9.82 8.86 13.19
N GLU A 235 9.39 7.93 12.33
CA GLU A 235 10.30 7.19 11.43
C GLU A 235 10.96 8.09 10.39
N LYS A 236 10.19 8.98 9.76
CA LYS A 236 10.71 9.95 8.79
C LYS A 236 11.69 10.94 9.42
N GLU A 237 11.47 11.32 10.68
CA GLU A 237 12.36 12.18 11.46
C GLU A 237 13.55 11.40 12.08
N ALA A 238 13.73 10.12 11.73
CA ALA A 238 14.79 9.24 12.24
C ALA A 238 14.82 9.08 13.76
N VAL A 239 13.69 9.31 14.42
CA VAL A 239 13.50 9.13 15.87
C VAL A 239 13.05 7.70 16.19
N LEU A 240 12.14 7.15 15.37
CA LEU A 240 11.55 5.83 15.59
C LEU A 240 12.00 4.85 14.50
N ARG A 241 12.07 3.58 14.87
CA ARG A 241 12.06 2.44 13.96
C ARG A 241 10.70 1.78 14.02
N LEU A 242 10.04 1.59 12.88
CA LEU A 242 8.78 0.86 12.84
C LEU A 242 8.99 -0.57 12.37
N LEU A 243 8.22 -1.47 12.95
CA LEU A 243 8.28 -2.91 12.73
C LEU A 243 6.86 -3.40 12.47
N LEU A 244 6.71 -4.35 11.54
CA LEU A 244 5.49 -5.14 11.41
C LEU A 244 5.78 -6.58 11.83
N ALA A 245 5.32 -6.95 13.02
CA ALA A 245 5.44 -8.33 13.50
C ALA A 245 4.28 -9.16 12.94
N ALA A 246 4.60 -10.14 12.09
CA ALA A 246 3.66 -11.08 11.51
C ALA A 246 3.50 -12.33 12.40
N PRO A 247 2.42 -13.12 12.25
CA PRO A 247 2.25 -14.41 12.92
C PRO A 247 3.16 -15.49 12.29
N GLU A 248 4.48 -15.36 12.46
CA GLU A 248 5.48 -16.16 11.74
C GLU A 248 5.30 -17.67 11.92
N GLU A 249 4.98 -18.13 13.12
CA GLU A 249 4.81 -19.55 13.42
C GLU A 249 3.67 -20.18 12.59
N GLU A 250 2.51 -19.52 12.53
CA GLU A 250 1.39 -19.99 11.72
C GLU A 250 1.74 -19.95 10.23
N ILE A 251 2.34 -18.85 9.77
CA ILE A 251 2.74 -18.70 8.36
C ILE A 251 3.71 -19.81 7.95
N LEU A 252 4.77 -20.04 8.73
CA LEU A 252 5.75 -21.09 8.47
C LEU A 252 5.10 -22.47 8.51
N GLY A 253 4.15 -22.72 9.42
CA GLY A 253 3.37 -23.95 9.44
C GLY A 253 2.62 -24.19 8.12
N ARG A 254 1.93 -23.17 7.59
CA ARG A 254 1.22 -23.27 6.30
C ARG A 254 2.15 -23.46 5.11
N LEU A 255 3.28 -22.73 5.08
CA LEU A 255 4.29 -22.88 4.02
C LEU A 255 4.91 -24.27 4.02
N LYS A 256 5.24 -24.81 5.20
CA LYS A 256 5.74 -26.18 5.35
C LYS A 256 4.72 -27.21 4.87
N LEU A 257 3.44 -27.07 5.24
CA LEU A 257 2.37 -27.96 4.79
C LEU A 257 2.19 -27.94 3.26
N ARG A 258 2.39 -26.78 2.63
CA ARG A 258 2.32 -26.66 1.16
C ARG A 258 3.51 -27.33 0.47
N LEU A 259 4.69 -27.15 1.04
CA LEU A 259 5.96 -27.59 0.43
C LEU A 259 6.25 -29.07 0.69
N ILE A 260 6.04 -29.56 1.91
CA ILE A 260 6.37 -30.92 2.36
C ILE A 260 5.12 -31.78 2.21
N LYS A 261 5.14 -32.67 1.21
CA LYS A 261 3.99 -33.49 0.82
C LYS A 261 4.04 -34.90 1.40
N ARG A 262 5.24 -35.35 1.78
CA ARG A 262 5.50 -36.69 2.32
C ARG A 262 6.83 -36.69 3.07
N GLU A 263 7.02 -37.70 3.91
CA GLU A 263 8.33 -37.94 4.54
C GLU A 263 9.36 -38.32 3.46
N SER A 264 10.54 -37.71 3.53
CA SER A 264 11.65 -37.96 2.63
C SER A 264 12.96 -37.53 3.29
N ILE A 265 14.09 -37.96 2.72
CA ILE A 265 15.43 -37.55 3.17
C ILE A 265 15.64 -36.02 3.09
N PHE A 266 14.84 -35.32 2.29
CA PHE A 266 14.94 -33.88 2.07
C PHE A 266 14.13 -33.03 3.05
N ARG A 267 13.44 -33.64 4.03
CA ARG A 267 12.52 -32.91 4.91
C ARG A 267 13.17 -31.71 5.60
N GLN A 268 14.35 -31.86 6.18
CA GLN A 268 15.05 -30.76 6.85
C GLN A 268 15.41 -29.63 5.88
N ILE A 269 15.82 -29.96 4.65
CA ILE A 269 16.11 -28.99 3.60
C ILE A 269 14.84 -28.24 3.21
N LEU A 270 13.71 -28.92 3.04
CA LEU A 270 12.44 -28.29 2.72
C LEU A 270 11.92 -27.40 3.85
N GLU A 271 12.10 -27.79 5.11
CA GLU A 271 11.78 -26.93 6.26
C GLU A 271 12.62 -25.64 6.25
N ALA A 272 13.91 -25.74 5.89
CA ALA A 272 14.79 -24.59 5.72
C ALA A 272 14.39 -23.72 4.51
N VAL A 273 14.00 -24.33 3.39
CA VAL A 273 13.48 -23.65 2.20
C VAL A 273 12.25 -22.82 2.54
N ALA A 274 11.29 -23.36 3.30
CA ALA A 274 10.10 -22.62 3.72
C ALA A 274 10.46 -21.40 4.58
N ALA A 275 11.42 -21.54 5.51
CA ALA A 275 11.89 -20.45 6.34
C ALA A 275 12.63 -19.37 5.54
N ASP A 276 13.51 -19.75 4.62
CA ASP A 276 14.24 -18.82 3.75
C ASP A 276 13.29 -18.08 2.79
N ALA A 277 12.38 -18.79 2.13
CA ALA A 277 11.37 -18.20 1.24
C ALA A 277 10.54 -17.14 1.99
N TYR A 278 10.07 -17.47 3.19
CA TYR A 278 9.34 -16.52 4.01
C TYR A 278 10.19 -15.29 4.37
N LYS A 279 11.31 -15.51 5.07
CA LYS A 279 12.09 -14.42 5.67
C LYS A 279 12.75 -13.52 4.64
N ARG A 280 13.28 -14.09 3.56
CA ARG A 280 14.08 -13.35 2.56
C ARG A 280 13.24 -12.77 1.43
N LEU A 281 12.15 -13.44 1.04
CA LEU A 281 11.42 -13.11 -0.20
C LEU A 281 9.98 -12.66 0.06
N ILE A 282 9.20 -13.41 0.84
CA ILE A 282 7.77 -13.11 1.04
C ILE A 282 7.59 -11.96 2.05
N ALA A 283 8.13 -12.11 3.26
CA ALA A 283 7.90 -11.17 4.37
C ALA A 283 8.28 -9.72 4.03
N PRO A 284 9.44 -9.42 3.40
CA PRO A 284 9.80 -8.03 3.07
C PRO A 284 8.84 -7.39 2.07
N SER A 285 8.38 -8.15 1.08
CA SER A 285 7.42 -7.66 0.07
C SER A 285 6.06 -7.36 0.72
N ILE A 286 5.54 -8.32 1.47
CA ILE A 286 4.23 -8.21 2.14
C ILE A 286 4.25 -7.11 3.21
N GLU A 287 5.37 -6.93 3.93
CA GLU A 287 5.52 -5.84 4.90
C GLU A 287 5.40 -4.48 4.21
N VAL A 288 6.09 -4.26 3.09
CA VAL A 288 6.01 -3.00 2.35
C VAL A 288 4.58 -2.73 1.88
N GLU A 289 3.92 -3.75 1.32
CA GLU A 289 2.53 -3.68 0.87
C GLU A 289 1.58 -3.27 2.00
N LEU A 290 1.61 -3.99 3.13
CA LEU A 290 0.71 -3.75 4.26
C LEU A 290 0.98 -2.43 4.97
N ARG A 291 2.24 -1.99 5.03
CA ARG A 291 2.60 -0.67 5.58
C ARG A 291 2.10 0.46 4.70
N LEU A 292 2.10 0.29 3.38
CA LEU A 292 1.52 1.25 2.44
C LEU A 292 0.00 1.26 2.58
N GLU A 293 -0.65 0.09 2.60
CA GLU A 293 -2.09 -0.07 2.80
C GLU A 293 -2.56 0.65 4.08
N ALA A 294 -1.92 0.36 5.22
CA ALA A 294 -2.27 0.98 6.49
C ALA A 294 -2.03 2.50 6.50
N LYS A 295 -1.04 3.00 5.74
CA LYS A 295 -0.79 4.44 5.58
C LYS A 295 -1.83 5.10 4.70
N THR A 296 -2.19 4.49 3.57
CA THR A 296 -3.24 5.01 2.68
C THR A 296 -4.56 5.14 3.43
N ARG A 297 -4.96 4.11 4.17
CA ARG A 297 -6.15 4.14 5.03
C ARG A 297 -6.07 5.24 6.10
N ALA A 298 -4.90 5.45 6.70
CA ALA A 298 -4.71 6.51 7.69
C ALA A 298 -4.81 7.90 7.07
N ASP A 299 -4.21 8.10 5.90
CA ASP A 299 -4.28 9.35 5.13
C ASP A 299 -5.72 9.67 4.73
N GLU A 300 -6.45 8.71 4.16
CA GLU A 300 -7.86 8.87 3.76
C GLU A 300 -8.74 9.32 4.94
N ALA A 301 -8.60 8.66 6.09
CA ALA A 301 -9.33 9.04 7.29
C ALA A 301 -8.97 10.46 7.78
N ALA A 302 -7.70 10.85 7.72
CA ALA A 302 -7.27 12.19 8.12
C ALA A 302 -7.77 13.26 7.13
N ILE A 303 -7.67 12.98 5.82
CA ILE A 303 -8.16 13.85 4.75
C ILE A 303 -9.67 14.04 4.88
N ALA A 304 -10.43 12.99 5.19
CA ALA A 304 -11.88 13.10 5.41
C ALA A 304 -12.21 14.08 6.54
N VAL A 305 -11.48 14.04 7.66
CA VAL A 305 -11.64 14.99 8.77
C VAL A 305 -11.29 16.42 8.34
N PHE A 306 -10.18 16.61 7.61
CA PHE A 306 -9.80 17.94 7.11
C PHE A 306 -10.80 18.50 6.09
N ALA A 307 -11.29 17.66 5.18
CA ALA A 307 -12.30 18.02 4.20
C ALA A 307 -13.60 18.45 4.90
N GLN A 308 -14.04 17.72 5.93
CA GLN A 308 -15.22 18.10 6.70
C GLN A 308 -15.02 19.43 7.45
N ASN A 309 -13.85 19.63 8.06
CA ASN A 309 -13.53 20.89 8.75
C ASN A 309 -13.52 22.08 7.77
N LEU A 310 -12.89 21.91 6.61
CA LEU A 310 -12.86 22.93 5.56
C LEU A 310 -14.25 23.23 5.03
N ARG A 311 -15.06 22.20 4.76
CA ARG A 311 -16.45 22.36 4.33
C ARG A 311 -17.25 23.18 5.35
N ASN A 312 -17.11 22.88 6.64
CA ASN A 312 -17.80 23.62 7.70
C ASN A 312 -17.37 25.09 7.73
N LEU A 313 -16.09 25.39 7.52
CA LEU A 313 -15.56 26.75 7.46
C LEU A 313 -16.08 27.53 6.23
N LEU A 314 -16.11 26.88 5.06
CA LEU A 314 -16.59 27.50 3.81
C LEU A 314 -18.09 27.78 3.82
N LEU A 315 -18.86 27.01 4.58
CA LEU A 315 -20.31 27.14 4.71
C LEU A 315 -20.73 27.98 5.92
N LEU A 316 -19.79 28.62 6.62
CA LEU A 316 -20.13 29.58 7.67
C LEU A 316 -20.98 30.72 7.07
N PRO A 317 -22.04 31.17 7.79
CA PRO A 317 -22.85 32.26 7.31
C PRO A 317 -21.98 33.52 7.17
N PRO A 318 -21.99 34.20 6.00
CA PRO A 318 -21.21 35.42 5.85
C PRO A 318 -21.74 36.50 6.79
N ALA A 319 -20.84 37.25 7.41
CA ALA A 319 -21.21 38.35 8.31
C ALA A 319 -21.96 39.51 7.62
N GLY A 320 -21.97 39.52 6.28
CA GLY A 320 -22.64 40.51 5.44
C GLY A 320 -21.82 41.79 5.24
N GLY A 321 -22.46 42.79 4.62
CA GLY A 321 -21.82 44.08 4.31
C GLY A 321 -21.68 44.96 5.55
N ARG A 322 -20.71 44.66 6.40
CA ARG A 322 -20.38 45.43 7.61
C ARG A 322 -18.94 45.93 7.53
N ARG A 323 -18.66 47.04 8.22
CA ARG A 323 -17.27 47.45 8.46
C ARG A 323 -16.62 46.46 9.43
N VAL A 324 -15.44 45.99 9.10
CA VAL A 324 -14.72 44.96 9.85
C VAL A 324 -13.33 45.46 10.21
N LEU A 325 -12.93 45.25 11.46
CA LEU A 325 -11.54 45.36 11.92
C LEU A 325 -10.99 43.95 12.09
N GLY A 326 -10.21 43.48 11.12
CA GLY A 326 -9.50 42.20 11.21
C GLY A 326 -8.30 42.33 12.14
N ILE A 327 -8.12 41.37 13.04
CA ILE A 327 -6.99 41.33 13.97
C ILE A 327 -6.26 40.00 13.78
N ASP A 328 -5.03 40.06 13.30
CA ASP A 328 -4.11 38.92 13.24
C ASP A 328 -3.19 38.95 14.48
N PRO A 329 -3.44 38.08 15.48
CA PRO A 329 -2.74 38.14 16.76
C PRO A 329 -1.27 37.70 16.62
N GLY A 330 -0.36 38.46 17.24
CA GLY A 330 1.05 38.11 17.31
C GLY A 330 1.70 38.58 18.60
N LEU A 331 2.58 37.75 19.17
CA LEU A 331 3.30 38.08 20.40
C LEU A 331 4.51 38.98 20.11
N ARG A 332 5.63 38.39 19.68
CA ARG A 332 6.89 39.12 19.44
C ARG A 332 6.79 40.17 18.32
N THR A 333 5.96 39.91 17.32
CA THR A 333 5.82 40.76 16.12
C THR A 333 4.61 41.69 16.17
N GLY A 334 3.93 41.77 17.32
CA GLY A 334 2.71 42.56 17.49
C GLY A 334 1.49 41.97 16.79
N CYS A 335 0.31 42.52 17.11
CA CYS A 335 -0.96 42.23 16.47
C CYS A 335 -1.14 43.16 15.28
N LYS A 336 -1.50 42.63 14.10
CA LYS A 336 -1.75 43.42 12.90
C LYS A 336 -3.24 43.66 12.79
N LEU A 337 -3.61 44.91 12.50
CA LEU A 337 -4.99 45.30 12.31
C LEU A 337 -5.19 45.74 10.86
N ALA A 338 -6.33 45.36 10.30
CA ALA A 338 -6.78 45.84 8.99
C ALA A 338 -8.24 46.26 9.09
N ALA A 339 -8.51 47.53 8.76
CA ALA A 339 -9.86 48.07 8.66
C ALA A 339 -10.39 47.89 7.23
N ILE A 340 -11.60 47.35 7.11
CA ILE A 340 -12.26 47.03 5.84
C ILE A 340 -13.67 47.63 5.84
N SER A 341 -14.09 48.21 4.71
CA SER A 341 -15.43 48.75 4.54
C SER A 341 -16.51 47.66 4.43
N GLU A 342 -17.77 48.09 4.44
CA GLU A 342 -18.94 47.23 4.15
C GLU A 342 -18.91 46.51 2.78
N THR A 343 -18.09 46.95 1.83
CA THR A 343 -17.96 46.32 0.51
C THR A 343 -16.75 45.39 0.40
N GLY A 344 -15.99 45.20 1.48
CA GLY A 344 -14.72 44.47 1.43
C GLY A 344 -13.53 45.31 0.98
N ARG A 345 -13.71 46.63 0.79
CA ARG A 345 -12.61 47.52 0.39
C ARG A 345 -11.67 47.75 1.58
N PHE A 346 -10.38 47.53 1.37
CA PHE A 346 -9.33 47.90 2.33
C PHE A 346 -9.34 49.41 2.58
N LEU A 347 -9.31 49.80 3.85
CA LEU A 347 -9.27 51.20 4.28
C LEU A 347 -7.89 51.56 4.81
N GLU A 348 -7.41 50.84 5.83
CA GLU A 348 -6.17 51.15 6.53
C GLU A 348 -5.64 49.91 7.29
N GLN A 349 -4.35 49.90 7.61
CA GLN A 349 -3.73 48.90 8.48
C GLN A 349 -2.78 49.55 9.48
N THR A 350 -2.59 48.89 10.62
CA THR A 350 -1.57 49.27 11.61
C THR A 350 -1.11 48.05 12.40
N THR A 351 -0.05 48.18 13.19
CA THR A 351 0.47 47.11 14.06
C THR A 351 0.56 47.61 15.49
N ILE A 352 -0.09 46.90 16.42
CA ILE A 352 -0.06 47.22 17.85
C ILE A 352 0.70 46.14 18.62
N TYR A 353 1.18 46.48 19.82
CA TYR A 353 1.98 45.58 20.66
C TYR A 353 1.33 45.42 22.04
N PRO A 354 0.18 44.73 22.13
CA PRO A 354 -0.61 44.69 23.37
C PRO A 354 0.00 43.74 24.40
N HIS A 355 0.85 42.81 23.95
CA HIS A 355 1.47 41.78 24.79
C HIS A 355 2.91 42.09 25.19
N THR A 356 3.54 43.08 24.57
CA THR A 356 4.93 43.46 24.83
C THR A 356 4.97 44.94 25.20
N GLY A 357 5.35 45.26 26.44
CA GLY A 357 5.56 46.66 26.85
C GLY A 357 6.75 47.31 26.13
N GLY A 358 6.97 48.61 26.39
CA GLY A 358 8.16 49.34 25.95
C GLY A 358 7.94 50.27 24.75
N PRO A 359 9.03 50.79 24.16
CA PRO A 359 8.97 51.91 23.21
C PRO A 359 8.15 51.63 21.95
N LYS A 360 8.19 50.39 21.44
CA LYS A 360 7.39 49.98 20.27
C LYS A 360 5.89 50.00 20.53
N ALA A 361 5.46 49.65 21.74
CA ALA A 361 4.05 49.72 22.12
C ALA A 361 3.58 51.17 22.28
N GLN A 362 4.43 52.03 22.85
CA GLN A 362 4.13 53.46 22.97
C GLN A 362 4.07 54.16 21.61
N ALA A 363 5.02 53.88 20.71
CA ALA A 363 5.02 54.45 19.36
C ALA A 363 3.79 54.01 18.56
N ALA A 364 3.48 52.69 18.56
CA ALA A 364 2.28 52.18 17.89
C ALA A 364 0.99 52.73 18.49
N GLY A 365 0.94 52.97 19.81
CA GLY A 365 -0.22 53.59 20.46
C GLY A 365 -0.42 55.04 20.06
N ALA A 366 0.65 55.79 19.83
CA ALA A 366 0.59 57.19 19.42
C ALA A 366 0.08 57.36 17.97
N GLU A 367 0.33 56.39 17.09
CA GLU A 367 -0.16 56.38 15.70
C GLU A 367 -1.67 56.05 15.58
N LEU A 368 -2.33 55.66 16.67
CA LEU A 368 -3.77 55.32 16.69
C LEU A 368 -4.70 56.49 17.07
N VAL A 369 -4.14 57.61 17.53
CA VAL A 369 -4.86 58.82 17.96
C VAL A 369 -4.85 59.83 16.84
#